data_AF-A0A1Q5BP27-F1
#
_entry.id   AF-A0A1Q5BP27-F1
#
_cell.length_a   1.000
_cell.length_b   1.000
_cell.length_c   1.000
_cell.angle_alpha   90.00
_cell.angle_beta   90.00
_cell.angle_gamma   90.00
#
_symmetry.space_group_name_H-M   'P 1'
#
loop_
_entity.id
_entity.type
_entity.pdbx_description
1 polymer ?
#
loop_
_entity_poly.entity_id
_entity_poly.type
_entity_poly.pdbx_seq_one_letter_code
_entity_poly.pdbx_strand_id
1 'polypeptide(L)' 'MTIYHIVTGSEVEFPWLVMELIRGGSLQDRLEQVPLSPAEAARLGRGVLAGLRAAHVADIEHRDIEPWNAYFALWR' A
#
# COMPACT_ATOMS: atom_id res chain seq x y z
N MET A 1 5.97 -2.80 0.08
CA MET A 1 5.46 -3.54 1.25
C MET A 1 5.93 -4.96 1.15
N THR A 2 6.71 -5.41 2.12
CA THR A 2 7.20 -6.78 2.22
C THR A 2 6.66 -7.40 3.50
N ILE A 3 6.15 -8.64 3.42
CA ILE A 3 5.84 -9.45 4.60
C ILE A 3 7.12 -10.18 4.98
N TYR A 4 7.61 -9.98 6.21
CA TYR A 4 8.85 -10.59 6.71
C TYR A 4 8.59 -11.91 7.42
N HIS A 5 7.49 -12.01 8.17
CA HIS A 5 7.19 -13.19 8.96
C HIS A 5 5.67 -13.37 9.12
N ILE A 6 5.24 -14.64 9.20
CA ILE A 6 3.87 -15.02 9.53
C ILE A 6 3.95 -15.85 10.82
N VAL A 7 3.37 -15.35 11.92
CA VAL A 7 3.34 -16.06 13.20
C VAL A 7 2.04 -16.85 13.31
N THR A 8 2.14 -18.17 13.47
CA THR A 8 1.01 -19.10 13.63
C THR A 8 1.33 -20.16 14.68
N GLY A 9 0.33 -20.76 15.32
CA GLY A 9 0.53 -21.89 16.24
C GLY A 9 -0.53 -21.92 17.34
N SER A 10 -0.46 -22.91 18.23
CA SER A 10 -1.41 -23.06 19.34
C SER A 10 -1.32 -21.95 20.40
N GLU A 11 -0.28 -21.13 20.37
CA GLU A 11 -0.06 -20.01 21.29
C GLU A 11 -0.74 -18.71 20.85
N VAL A 12 -1.22 -18.63 19.59
CA VAL A 12 -1.91 -17.45 19.05
C VAL A 12 -3.27 -17.84 18.50
N GLU A 13 -4.30 -17.07 18.83
CA GLU A 13 -5.68 -17.34 18.38
C GLU A 13 -5.87 -17.11 16.87
N PHE A 14 -5.13 -16.15 16.31
CA PHE A 14 -5.15 -15.79 14.89
C PHE A 14 -3.73 -15.67 14.33
N PRO A 15 -3.51 -15.83 13.01
CA PRO A 15 -2.22 -15.58 12.40
C PRO A 15 -1.86 -14.09 12.47
N TRP A 16 -0.60 -13.79 12.74
CA TRP A 16 -0.07 -12.42 12.74
C TRP A 16 0.86 -12.23 11.55
N LEU A 17 0.69 -11.14 10.82
CA LEU A 17 1.59 -10.74 9.73
C LEU A 17 2.55 -9.67 10.21
N VAL A 18 3.85 -9.96 10.19
CA VAL A 18 4.91 -8.98 10.42
C VAL A 18 5.37 -8.47 9.07
N MET A 19 5.24 -7.16 8.85
CA MET A 19 5.54 -6.53 7.57
C MET A 19 6.31 -5.23 7.73
N GLU A 20 6.84 -4.73 6.63
CA GLU A 20 7.49 -3.42 6.52
C GLU A 20 6.60 -2.31 7.10
N LEU A 21 7.14 -1.55 8.05
CA LEU A 21 6.47 -0.37 8.58
C LEU A 21 6.59 0.80 7.59
N ILE A 22 5.48 1.15 6.95
CA ILE A 22 5.43 2.28 6.04
C ILE A 22 5.11 3.57 6.82
N ARG A 23 6.09 4.46 6.93
CA ARG A 23 6.00 5.69 7.74
C ARG A 23 5.49 6.91 6.97
N GLY A 24 5.32 6.84 5.65
CA GLY A 24 4.99 8.01 4.83
C GLY A 24 3.51 8.38 4.81
N GLY A 25 2.66 7.65 5.55
CA GLY A 25 1.21 7.85 5.55
C GLY A 25 0.52 7.30 4.31
N SER A 26 -0.81 7.33 4.34
CA SER A 26 -1.67 6.88 3.26
C SER A 26 -1.95 8.00 2.25
N LEU A 27 -2.46 7.64 1.06
CA LEU A 27 -2.97 8.59 0.10
C LEU A 27 -4.21 9.32 0.66
N GLN A 28 -5.02 8.64 1.45
CA GLN A 28 -6.13 9.26 2.19
C GLN A 28 -5.63 10.43 3.05
N ASP A 29 -4.57 10.22 3.86
CA ASP A 29 -3.99 11.27 4.72
C ASP A 29 -3.57 12.50 3.89
N ARG A 30 -3.04 12.28 2.68
CA ARG A 30 -2.66 13.37 1.76
C ARG A 30 -3.87 14.09 1.16
N LEU A 31 -4.94 13.37 0.84
CA LEU A 31 -6.14 13.93 0.24
C LEU A 31 -6.93 14.81 1.22
N GLU A 32 -6.86 14.51 2.52
CA GLU A 32 -7.52 15.28 3.57
C GLU A 32 -6.86 16.65 3.82
N GLN A 33 -5.60 16.82 3.45
CA GLN A 33 -4.87 18.08 3.67
C GLN A 33 -5.18 19.15 2.61
N VAL A 34 -4.96 18.82 1.34
CA VAL A 34 -5.08 19.77 0.23
C VAL A 34 -5.54 19.02 -1.02
N PRO A 35 -6.50 19.56 -1.81
CA PRO A 35 -6.87 18.97 -3.09
C PRO A 35 -5.67 18.77 -4.01
N LEU A 36 -5.64 17.64 -4.73
CA LEU A 36 -4.60 17.39 -5.72
C LEU A 36 -4.83 18.24 -6.96
N SER A 37 -3.77 18.87 -7.47
CA SER A 37 -3.78 19.35 -8.84
C SER A 37 -3.88 18.17 -9.81
N PRO A 38 -4.40 18.37 -11.05
CA PRO A 38 -4.42 17.32 -12.06
C PRO A 38 -3.04 16.69 -12.32
N ALA A 39 -1.98 17.49 -12.27
CA ALA A 39 -0.61 17.02 -12.46
C ALA A 39 -0.12 16.12 -11.30
N GLU A 40 -0.49 16.42 -10.05
CA GLU A 40 -0.19 15.57 -8.90
C GLU A 40 -0.98 14.27 -8.96
N ALA A 41 -2.28 14.35 -9.25
CA ALA A 41 -3.14 13.17 -9.41
C ALA A 41 -2.57 12.21 -10.47
N ALA A 42 -2.15 12.73 -11.63
CA ALA A 42 -1.52 11.93 -12.67
C ALA A 42 -0.18 11.30 -12.23
N ARG A 43 0.63 12.01 -11.41
CA ARG A 43 1.88 11.45 -10.85
C ARG A 43 1.61 10.31 -9.88
N LEU A 44 0.69 10.50 -8.94
CA LEU A 44 0.33 9.49 -7.93
C LEU A 44 -0.33 8.27 -8.59
N GLY A 45 -1.24 8.51 -9.53
CA GLY A 45 -1.89 7.45 -10.30
C GLY A 45 -0.90 6.57 -11.05
N ARG A 46 0.20 7.12 -11.60
CA ARG A 46 1.26 6.29 -12.20
C ARG A 46 1.95 5.38 -11.19
N GLY A 47 2.15 5.82 -9.96
CA GLY A 47 2.71 4.99 -8.89
C GLY A 47 1.79 3.83 -8.53
N VAL A 48 0.49 4.11 -8.34
CA VAL A 48 -0.54 3.08 -8.08
C VAL A 48 -0.61 2.07 -9.22
N LEU A 49 -0.64 2.55 -10.48
CA LEU A 49 -0.67 1.68 -11.66
C LEU A 49 0.59 0.84 -11.81
N ALA A 50 1.76 1.34 -11.40
CA ALA A 50 2.99 0.56 -11.38
C ALA A 50 2.90 -0.59 -10.36
N GLY A 51 2.36 -0.34 -9.17
CA GLY A 51 2.11 -1.37 -8.16
C GLY A 51 1.10 -2.43 -8.64
N LEU A 52 -0.02 -1.99 -9.22
CA LEU A 52 -1.02 -2.88 -9.81
C LEU A 52 -0.46 -3.72 -10.96
N ARG A 53 0.37 -3.13 -11.82
CA ARG A 53 1.05 -3.88 -12.88
C ARG A 53 1.94 -4.98 -12.29
N ALA A 54 2.70 -4.68 -11.23
CA ALA A 54 3.52 -5.67 -10.56
C ALA A 54 2.67 -6.80 -9.96
N ALA A 55 1.53 -6.49 -9.35
CA ALA A 55 0.59 -7.48 -8.84
C ALA A 55 0.03 -8.37 -9.96
N HIS A 56 -0.43 -7.77 -11.06
CA HIS A 56 -0.96 -8.53 -12.20
C HIS A 56 0.09 -9.43 -12.87
N VAL A 57 1.36 -8.99 -12.96
CA VAL A 57 2.46 -9.84 -13.44
C VAL A 57 2.68 -11.07 -12.54
N ALA A 58 2.37 -10.94 -11.25
CA ALA A 58 2.37 -12.03 -10.29
C ALA A 58 1.04 -12.82 -10.24
N ASP A 59 0.11 -12.57 -11.17
CA ASP A 59 -1.23 -13.17 -11.22
C ASP A 59 -2.09 -12.87 -9.97
N ILE A 60 -1.86 -11.70 -9.36
CA ILE A 60 -2.57 -11.23 -8.17
C ILE A 60 -3.48 -10.06 -8.54
N GLU A 61 -4.76 -10.20 -8.24
CA GLU A 61 -5.72 -9.09 -8.22
C GLU A 61 -5.80 -8.49 -6.81
N HIS A 62 -5.55 -7.19 -6.65
CA HIS A 62 -5.61 -6.55 -5.34
C HIS A 62 -7.05 -6.47 -4.78
N ARG A 63 -8.04 -6.23 -5.66
CA ARG A 63 -9.49 -6.17 -5.36
C ARG A 63 -9.98 -5.10 -4.38
N ASP A 64 -9.06 -4.37 -3.76
CA ASP A 64 -9.35 -3.41 -2.69
C ASP A 64 -8.56 -2.12 -2.86
N ILE A 65 -8.69 -1.51 -4.04
CA ILE A 65 -7.94 -0.32 -4.42
C ILE A 65 -8.70 0.93 -4.01
N GLU A 66 -8.20 1.57 -2.97
CA GLU A 66 -8.77 2.74 -2.33
C GLU A 66 -7.68 3.59 -1.64
N PRO A 67 -7.91 4.90 -1.43
CA PRO A 67 -6.85 5.81 -0.96
C PRO A 67 -6.20 5.41 0.37
N TRP A 68 -6.92 4.78 1.29
CA TRP A 68 -6.35 4.38 2.57
C TRP A 68 -5.50 3.09 2.49
N ASN A 69 -5.55 2.35 1.37
CA ASN A 69 -4.71 1.18 1.11
C ASN A 69 -3.47 1.51 0.25
N ALA A 70 -3.29 2.76 -0.16
CA ALA A 70 -2.12 3.22 -0.91
C ALA A 70 -1.22 4.05 -0.01
N TYR A 71 0.05 3.66 0.15
CA TYR A 71 0.97 4.30 1.11
C TYR A 71 2.19 4.92 0.42
N PHE A 72 2.69 6.01 0.98
CA PHE A 72 3.95 6.61 0.58
C PHE A 72 5.13 5.89 1.24
N ALA A 73 6.02 5.33 0.44
CA ALA A 73 7.30 4.85 0.94
C ALA A 73 8.20 6.05 1.30
N LEU A 74 8.91 5.99 2.43
CA LEU A 74 9.89 7.03 2.82
C LEU A 74 11.32 6.75 2.32
N TRP A 75 11.53 5.71 1.52
CA TRP A 75 12.88 5.36 1.04
C TRP A 75 13.31 6.28 -0.11
N ARG A 76 14.48 6.90 0.05
CA ARG A 76 15.30 7.46 -1.03
C ARG A 76 16.28 6.41 -1.52
#